data_AF-A0A4Y2MWV9-F1
#
_entry.id   AF-A0A4Y2MWV9-F1
#
_cell.length_a   1.000
_cell.length_b   1.000
_cell.length_c   1.000
_cell.angle_alpha   90.00
_cell.angle_beta   90.00
_cell.angle_gamma   90.00
#
_symmetry.space_group_name_H-M   'P 1'
#
loop_
_entity.id
_entity.type
_entity.pdbx_description
1 polymer ?
#
loop_
_entity_poly.entity_id
_entity_poly.type
_entity_poly.pdbx_seq_one_letter_code
_entity_poly.pdbx_strand_id
1 'polypeptide(L)' 'MSIVHSDGFGQFQQDNATPHTSRFATEWLQEYISDIRHFHIPSKSPDMNIIEHIWYALQRTVEKISPRPLTPMDL' A
#
# COMPACT_ATOMS: atom_id res chain seq x y z
N MET A 1 22.59 -6.62 9.49
CA MET A 1 21.51 -6.48 8.50
C MET A 1 21.68 -5.10 7.88
N SER A 2 22.01 -5.00 6.59
CA SER A 2 22.16 -3.70 5.92
C SER A 2 20.81 -3.30 5.34
N ILE A 3 20.24 -2.20 5.82
CA ILE A 3 19.09 -1.58 5.16
C ILE A 3 19.66 -0.96 3.88
N VAL A 4 19.20 -1.44 2.73
CA VAL A 4 19.56 -0.81 1.45
C VAL A 4 18.98 0.59 1.48
N HIS A 5 19.83 1.59 1.69
CA HIS A 5 19.45 2.98 1.55
C HIS A 5 19.17 3.22 0.07
N SER A 6 17.90 3.44 -0.27
CA SER A 6 17.57 4.12 -1.53
C SER A 6 18.31 5.47 -1.55
N ASP A 7 18.54 5.98 -2.73
CA ASP A 7 19.26 7.21 -3.14
C ASP A 7 18.79 8.53 -2.48
N GLY A 8 18.07 8.46 -1.34
CA GLY A 8 17.60 9.60 -0.56
C GLY A 8 16.34 10.26 -1.11
N PHE A 9 15.74 9.68 -2.16
CA PHE A 9 14.60 10.27 -2.88
C PHE A 9 13.32 9.43 -2.84
N GLY A 10 13.33 8.29 -2.17
CA GLY A 10 12.11 7.49 -1.96
C GLY A 10 11.01 8.32 -1.31
N GLN A 11 9.77 8.17 -1.80
CA GLN A 11 8.58 8.69 -1.15
C GLN A 11 7.79 7.51 -0.58
N PHE A 12 7.42 7.60 0.69
CA PHE A 12 6.58 6.58 1.32
C PHE A 12 5.13 7.03 1.18
N GLN A 13 4.33 6.15 0.60
CA GLN A 13 2.92 6.37 0.36
C GLN A 13 2.13 5.30 1.12
N GLN A 14 1.26 5.74 2.02
CA GLN A 14 0.28 4.92 2.74
C GLN A 14 -1.05 5.67 2.78
N ASP A 15 -2.14 4.98 3.09
CA ASP A 15 -3.43 5.63 3.30
C ASP A 15 -3.49 6.36 4.65
N ASN A 16 -4.58 7.10 4.88
CA ASN A 16 -4.81 7.85 6.12
C ASN A 16 -5.64 7.05 7.14
N ALA A 17 -5.61 5.71 7.15
CA ALA A 17 -6.35 4.96 8.15
C ALA A 17 -5.81 5.24 9.57
N THR A 18 -6.69 5.22 10.57
CA THR A 18 -6.37 5.59 11.96
C THR A 18 -5.11 4.92 12.53
N PRO A 19 -4.82 3.63 12.26
CA PRO A 19 -3.57 3.00 12.72
C PRO A 19 -2.31 3.65 12.14
N HIS A 20 -2.34 4.04 10.86
CA HIS A 20 -1.22 4.65 10.13
C HIS A 20 -0.93 6.09 10.57
N THR A 21 -1.96 6.80 11.03
CA THR A 21 -1.85 8.17 11.56
C THR A 21 -1.71 8.21 13.09
N SER A 22 -1.57 7.06 13.75
CA SER A 22 -1.39 7.02 15.21
C SER A 22 -0.04 7.61 15.60
N ARG A 23 0.04 8.22 16.79
CA ARG A 23 1.28 8.83 17.29
C ARG A 23 2.46 7.86 17.23
N PHE A 24 2.24 6.62 17.70
CA PHE A 24 3.25 5.58 17.71
C PHE A 24 3.76 5.25 16.30
N ALA A 25 2.86 5.09 15.32
CA ALA A 25 3.24 4.81 13.93
C ALA A 25 4.02 5.99 13.33
N THR A 26 3.58 7.24 13.57
CA THR A 26 4.26 8.43 13.05
C THR A 26 5.63 8.66 13.68
N GLU A 27 5.78 8.42 14.98
CA GLU A 27 7.07 8.54 15.68
C GLU A 27 8.05 7.48 15.18
N TRP A 28 7.60 6.23 15.02
CA TRP A 28 8.42 5.16 14.46
C TRP A 28 8.89 5.48 13.02
N LEU A 29 7.99 5.98 12.16
CA LEU A 29 8.35 6.39 10.81
C LEU A 29 9.39 7.52 10.81
N GLN A 30 9.26 8.50 11.69
CA GLN A 30 10.23 9.59 11.81
C GLN A 30 11.61 9.12 12.30
N GLU A 31 11.64 8.18 13.26
CA GLU A 31 12.87 7.67 13.87
C GLU A 31 13.70 6.82 12.89
N TYR A 32 13.03 5.95 12.11
CA TYR A 32 13.71 4.94 11.29
C TYR A 32 13.76 5.28 9.80
N ILE A 33 12.88 6.19 9.35
CA ILE A 33 12.68 6.51 7.94
C ILE A 33 12.77 8.05 7.78
N SER A 34 13.86 8.64 8.29
CA SER A 34 14.08 10.09 8.32
C SER A 34 14.19 10.75 6.94
N ASP A 35 14.72 10.01 5.95
CA ASP A 35 15.08 10.56 4.63
C ASP A 35 13.96 10.40 3.60
N ILE A 36 12.85 9.76 3.96
CA ILE A 36 11.73 9.51 3.05
C ILE A 36 10.64 10.54 3.30
N ARG A 37 10.33 11.30 2.26
CA ARG A 37 9.20 12.23 2.29
C ARG A 37 7.89 11.45 2.30
N HIS A 38 7.02 11.76 3.25
CA HIS A 38 5.67 11.22 3.27
C HIS A 38 4.85 11.86 2.15
N PHE A 39 4.25 11.04 1.29
CA PHE A 39 3.33 11.52 0.27
C PHE A 39 1.94 11.68 0.89
N HIS A 40 1.45 12.91 0.98
CA HIS A 40 0.11 13.17 1.50
C HIS A 40 -0.93 12.84 0.42
N ILE A 41 -1.63 11.71 0.57
CA ILE A 41 -2.79 11.38 -0.25
C ILE A 41 -4.05 11.99 0.38
N PRO A 42 -4.97 12.56 -0.42
CA PRO A 42 -6.30 12.90 0.06
C PRO A 42 -7.05 11.68 0.60
N SER A 43 -7.82 11.86 1.67
CA SER A 43 -8.67 10.79 2.19
C SER A 43 -9.70 10.33 1.16
N LYS A 44 -9.95 9.02 1.10
CA LYS A 44 -10.88 8.38 0.15
C LYS A 44 -10.48 8.49 -1.34
N SER A 45 -9.19 8.58 -1.63
CA SER A 45 -8.64 8.55 -2.99
C SER A 45 -7.87 7.26 -3.28
N PRO A 46 -8.58 6.11 -3.41
CA PRO A 46 -7.94 4.84 -3.76
C PRO A 46 -7.31 4.87 -5.16
N ASP A 47 -7.84 5.72 -6.05
CA ASP A 47 -7.31 5.98 -7.39
C ASP A 47 -5.87 6.52 -7.39
N MET A 48 -5.47 7.19 -6.30
CA MET A 48 -4.11 7.70 -6.16
C MET A 48 -3.14 6.68 -5.54
N ASN A 49 -3.62 5.54 -5.04
CA ASN A 49 -2.81 4.53 -4.37
C ASN A 49 -2.38 3.43 -5.35
N ILE A 50 -1.10 3.42 -5.73
CA ILE A 50 -0.54 2.44 -6.68
C ILE A 50 -0.76 0.98 -6.25
N ILE A 51 -0.88 0.71 -4.94
CA ILE A 51 -1.09 -0.66 -4.44
C ILE A 51 -2.42 -1.25 -4.92
N GLU A 52 -3.44 -0.43 -5.16
CA GLU A 52 -4.76 -0.88 -5.64
C GLU A 52 -4.64 -1.48 -7.04
N HIS A 53 -3.84 -0.87 -7.91
CA HIS A 53 -3.57 -1.41 -9.25
C HIS A 53 -2.80 -2.74 -9.19
N ILE A 54 -1.85 -2.86 -8.24
CA ILE A 54 -1.10 -4.10 -8.03
C ILE A 54 -2.04 -5.20 -7.52
N TRP A 55 -2.90 -4.90 -6.54
CA TRP A 55 -3.89 -5.85 -6.03
C TRP A 55 -4.86 -6.31 -7.11
N TYR A 56 -5.32 -5.40 -7.98
CA TYR A 56 -6.15 -5.76 -9.12
C TYR A 56 -5.43 -6.74 -10.06
N ALA A 57 -4.19 -6.44 -10.46
CA ALA A 57 -3.41 -7.32 -11.33
C ALA A 57 -3.14 -8.69 -10.69
N LEU A 58 -2.85 -8.71 -9.38
CA LEU A 58 -2.67 -9.94 -8.61
C LEU A 58 -3.96 -10.76 -8.59
N GLN A 59 -5.10 -10.14 -8.30
CA GLN A 59 -6.40 -10.81 -8.28
C GLN A 59 -6.70 -11.47 -9.61
N ARG A 60 -6.48 -10.77 -10.73
CA ARG A 60 -6.67 -11.33 -12.08
C ARG A 60 -5.76 -12.52 -12.37
N THR A 61 -4.56 -12.52 -11.81
CA THR A 61 -3.61 -13.63 -11.93
C THR A 61 -4.06 -14.83 -11.11
N VAL A 62 -4.49 -14.59 -9.86
CA VAL A 62 -5.05 -15.62 -8.97
C VAL A 62 -6.31 -16.25 -9.58
N GLU A 63 -7.21 -15.45 -10.14
CA GLU A 63 -8.43 -15.93 -10.81
C GLU A 63 -8.13 -16.87 -11.99
N LYS A 64 -7.00 -16.68 -12.69
CA LYS A 64 -6.59 -17.59 -13.78
C LYS A 64 -6.03 -18.91 -13.28
N ILE A 65 -5.30 -18.89 -12.15
CA ILE A 65 -4.65 -20.06 -11.57
C ILE A 65 -5.67 -20.91 -10.80
N SER A 66 -6.56 -20.25 -10.06
CA SER A 66 -7.60 -20.85 -9.25
C SER A 66 -8.90 -20.07 -9.45
N PRO A 67 -9.66 -20.37 -10.52
CA PRO A 67 -10.94 -19.72 -10.74
C PRO A 67 -11.84 -19.92 -9.52
N ARG A 68 -12.53 -18.85 -9.11
CA ARG A 68 -13.53 -18.96 -8.04
C ARG A 68 -14.56 -20.01 -8.47
N PRO A 69 -15.00 -20.90 -7.56
CA PRO A 69 -16.14 -21.77 -7.84
C PRO A 69 -17.30 -20.91 -8.30
N LEU A 70 -17.87 -21.21 -9.47
CA LEU A 70 -19.08 -20.54 -9.93
C LEU A 70 -20.16 -20.76 -8.87
N THR A 71 -20.71 -19.66 -8.35
CA THR A 71 -21.88 -19.74 -7.50
C THR A 71 -23.13 -19.83 -8.39
N PRO A 72 -24.27 -20.36 -7.91
CA PRO A 72 -25.50 -20.36 -8.70
C PRO A 72 -25.99 -18.98 -9.15
N MET A 73 -25.43 -17.89 -8.60
CA MET A 73 -25.71 -16.51 -9.04
C MET A 73 -24.91 -16.09 -10.29
N ASP A 74 -23.91 -16.89 -10.69
CA ASP A 74 -23.05 -16.64 -11.85
C ASP A 74 -23.54 -17.39 -13.13
N LEU A 75 -24.68 -18.09 -13.05
CA LEU A 75 -25.39 -18.78 -14.15
C LEU A 75 -26.56 -17.92 -14.67
#